data_AF-A0A7L7MDJ9-F1
#
_entry.id   AF-A0A7L7MDJ9-F1
#
_cell.length_a   1.000
_cell.length_b   1.000
_cell.length_c   1.000
_cell.angle_alpha   90.00
_cell.angle_beta   90.00
_cell.angle_gamma   90.00
#
_symmetry.space_group_name_H-M   'P 1'
#
loop_
_entity.id
_entity.type
_entity.pdbx_description
1 polymer ?
#
loop_
_entity_poly.entity_id
_entity_poly.type
_entity_poly.pdbx_seq_one_letter_code
_entity_poly.pdbx_strand_id
1 'polypeptide(L)'
;MCHGAHPHAPPCGRGRCRTGDGRGSGKEIVPLDRGTRRRTSTGNAAAGDGPGHAAGPAAGRPILAGRRPARRTVAHRPRRSAVLVLLPPSEGKASGGAGPALSPGLEGLSLPGLNEARSTVLEELVGLCSGDGDKAREVLGLSEGLRGEVAKNAGLRGAPTVPAGRLYTGVLYDALGLGSLDGAAAERAARSLLVFSGLWGALRVTDEVPSYRCPMGVKLPGTGALGAFWRGPMDSVMPEAAGSGLVLDLRSAAYAAAWKPGGEVAGRTAAVRVLQVKVVDGVEKRSVVSHFNKATKGRLTRDLLVSGAEPAGPQELVETLEGLGYRVEASAPQRAGRPWQVDVLVTDVH
;
A
#
# COMPACT_ATOMS: atom_id res chain seq x y z
N MET A 1 56.32 -45.57 -31.21
CA MET A 1 56.84 -44.48 -32.08
C MET A 1 56.51 -43.14 -31.40
N CYS A 2 57.46 -42.20 -31.42
CA CYS A 2 57.33 -40.72 -31.30
C CYS A 2 56.28 -40.15 -30.31
N HIS A 3 56.70 -39.62 -29.14
CA HIS A 3 56.86 -38.15 -28.84
C HIS A 3 55.50 -37.41 -28.66
N GLY A 4 55.26 -36.51 -27.70
CA GLY A 4 56.12 -35.52 -27.03
C GLY A 4 55.86 -34.12 -27.65
N ALA A 5 55.63 -33.02 -26.92
CA ALA A 5 55.57 -32.76 -25.47
C ALA A 5 54.80 -31.43 -25.16
N HIS A 6 54.65 -31.07 -23.87
CA HIS A 6 54.39 -29.68 -23.40
C HIS A 6 55.68 -28.82 -23.50
N PRO A 7 55.68 -27.48 -23.25
CA PRO A 7 54.60 -26.54 -22.84
C PRO A 7 54.49 -25.28 -23.74
N HIS A 8 53.72 -24.24 -23.35
CA HIS A 8 54.19 -22.83 -23.21
C HIS A 8 53.08 -21.79 -22.89
N ALA A 9 53.50 -20.69 -22.26
CA ALA A 9 52.79 -19.43 -21.96
C ALA A 9 53.87 -18.29 -21.85
N PRO A 10 53.57 -16.98 -21.65
CA PRO A 10 52.29 -16.27 -21.56
C PRO A 10 52.03 -15.43 -22.85
N PRO A 11 52.10 -14.07 -23.00
CA PRO A 11 52.40 -12.94 -22.09
C PRO A 11 51.16 -12.04 -21.75
N CYS A 12 51.37 -10.92 -21.02
CA CYS A 12 50.33 -9.94 -20.67
C CYS A 12 50.22 -8.77 -21.67
N GLY A 13 49.00 -8.29 -21.96
CA GLY A 13 48.74 -7.05 -22.72
C GLY A 13 48.30 -5.87 -21.83
N ARG A 14 48.79 -4.65 -22.11
CA ARG A 14 48.41 -3.41 -21.38
C ARG A 14 47.44 -2.57 -22.21
N GLY A 15 46.33 -2.14 -21.60
CA GLY A 15 45.43 -1.12 -22.16
C GLY A 15 45.30 0.09 -21.23
N ARG A 16 45.67 1.29 -21.69
CA ARG A 16 45.39 2.56 -20.99
C ARG A 16 44.29 3.31 -21.75
N CYS A 17 43.27 3.79 -21.04
CA CYS A 17 42.44 4.89 -21.53
C CYS A 17 42.60 6.10 -20.60
N ARG A 18 42.61 7.30 -21.20
CA ARG A 18 42.68 8.58 -20.49
C ARG A 18 41.27 9.14 -20.33
N THR A 19 40.94 9.61 -19.13
CA THR A 19 40.16 10.84 -18.97
C THR A 19 40.75 11.59 -17.78
N GLY A 20 40.96 12.88 -17.95
CA GLY A 20 41.05 13.82 -16.84
C GLY A 20 40.16 14.99 -17.18
N ASP A 21 39.70 15.71 -16.17
CA ASP A 21 39.47 17.14 -16.32
C ASP A 21 39.79 17.87 -15.01
N GLY A 22 39.94 19.19 -15.11
CA GLY A 22 40.48 20.08 -14.08
C GLY A 22 39.46 20.61 -13.08
N ARG A 23 39.87 21.67 -12.37
CA ARG A 23 39.12 22.32 -11.29
C ARG A 23 38.78 23.75 -11.67
N GLY A 24 37.58 24.20 -11.29
CA GLY A 24 37.23 25.62 -11.17
C GLY A 24 35.88 25.73 -10.47
N SER A 25 35.77 26.14 -9.20
CA SER A 25 36.10 27.44 -8.57
C SER A 25 35.04 28.51 -8.85
N GLY A 26 34.15 28.71 -7.88
CA GLY A 26 33.16 29.79 -7.85
C GLY A 26 32.49 29.86 -6.49
N LYS A 27 32.84 30.86 -5.68
CA LYS A 27 32.09 31.28 -4.48
C LYS A 27 31.43 32.62 -4.81
N GLU A 28 30.18 32.80 -4.40
CA GLU A 28 29.64 34.14 -4.19
C GLU A 28 28.70 34.16 -2.98
N ILE A 29 28.51 35.34 -2.38
CA ILE A 29 28.07 35.52 -1.00
C ILE A 29 27.13 36.72 -0.90
N VAL A 30 25.89 36.47 -0.45
CA VAL A 30 25.07 37.28 0.49
C VAL A 30 24.95 38.80 0.22
N PRO A 31 23.72 39.32 0.05
CA PRO A 31 23.10 39.96 1.22
C PRO A 31 21.61 39.67 1.48
N LEU A 32 21.23 39.82 2.75
CA LEU A 32 19.84 39.99 3.22
C LEU A 32 19.40 41.44 3.01
N ASP A 33 18.09 41.71 3.05
CA ASP A 33 17.55 43.03 3.42
C ASP A 33 16.49 42.92 4.54
N ARG A 34 16.16 44.05 5.20
CA ARG A 34 15.41 44.14 6.46
C ARG A 34 14.18 45.07 6.39
N GLY A 35 13.00 44.51 6.13
CA GLY A 35 11.72 45.24 6.11
C GLY A 35 11.07 45.47 7.49
N THR A 36 11.46 46.53 8.21
CA THR A 36 11.04 46.82 9.60
C THR A 36 9.85 47.79 9.70
N ARG A 37 8.81 47.49 10.53
CA ARG A 37 7.92 48.36 11.38
C ARG A 37 6.54 47.67 11.61
N ARG A 38 5.96 47.59 12.82
CA ARG A 38 5.24 48.62 13.66
C ARG A 38 4.00 49.21 12.94
N ARG A 39 2.82 49.40 13.55
CA ARG A 39 2.49 49.79 14.95
C ARG A 39 0.98 49.56 15.31
N THR A 40 0.62 49.48 16.61
CA THR A 40 -0.62 49.96 17.33
C THR A 40 -1.95 50.16 16.55
N SER A 41 -3.11 49.56 16.93
CA SER A 41 -4.09 49.96 18.00
C SER A 41 -4.82 51.31 17.76
N THR A 42 -6.04 51.65 18.24
CA THR A 42 -6.80 51.29 19.47
C THR A 42 -8.28 51.78 19.41
N GLY A 43 -9.22 51.21 20.22
CA GLY A 43 -10.55 51.78 20.57
C GLY A 43 -11.66 51.71 19.50
N ASN A 44 -12.96 52.02 19.74
CA ASN A 44 -13.79 52.19 20.97
C ASN A 44 -15.29 52.04 20.50
N ALA A 45 -16.24 51.36 21.17
CA ALA A 45 -16.91 51.57 22.47
C ALA A 45 -18.22 52.41 22.41
N ALA A 46 -19.19 52.09 23.29
CA ALA A 46 -20.58 52.61 23.43
C ALA A 46 -21.58 52.24 22.28
N ALA A 47 -22.84 51.82 22.46
CA ALA A 47 -23.85 51.80 23.55
C ALA A 47 -24.87 52.96 23.57
N GLY A 48 -26.15 52.64 23.80
CA GLY A 48 -27.26 53.59 23.95
C GLY A 48 -28.63 52.90 24.14
N ASP A 49 -29.33 53.22 25.22
CA ASP A 49 -30.68 52.74 25.58
C ASP A 49 -31.77 53.80 25.30
N GLY A 50 -33.04 53.39 25.13
CA GLY A 50 -34.18 54.31 25.13
C GLY A 50 -35.56 53.62 24.91
N PRO A 51 -36.67 54.02 25.58
CA PRO A 51 -37.72 53.05 25.90
C PRO A 51 -39.20 53.45 25.61
N GLY A 52 -40.11 52.46 25.73
CA GLY A 52 -41.56 52.64 25.91
C GLY A 52 -42.43 51.72 25.02
N HIS A 53 -43.68 51.38 25.35
CA HIS A 53 -44.43 51.38 26.63
C HIS A 53 -45.76 50.59 26.43
N ALA A 54 -46.58 50.45 27.49
CA ALA A 54 -47.98 49.95 27.48
C ALA A 54 -48.23 48.43 27.23
N ALA A 55 -49.42 47.96 27.64
CA ALA A 55 -49.86 46.56 27.61
C ALA A 55 -51.36 46.42 27.29
N GLY A 56 -51.77 45.29 26.71
CA GLY A 56 -53.16 44.98 26.33
C GLY A 56 -53.39 43.45 26.25
N PRO A 57 -54.65 42.97 26.32
CA PRO A 57 -54.94 41.63 26.87
C PRO A 57 -54.98 40.45 25.88
N ALA A 58 -55.06 39.26 26.47
CA ALA A 58 -54.85 37.94 25.87
C ALA A 58 -55.81 37.51 24.74
N ALA A 59 -55.28 36.71 23.80
CA ALA A 59 -56.05 35.85 22.90
C ALA A 59 -55.31 34.51 22.63
N GLY A 60 -56.10 33.44 22.44
CA GLY A 60 -55.76 32.07 22.02
C GLY A 60 -54.29 31.61 21.87
N ARG A 61 -53.86 30.68 22.75
CA ARG A 61 -52.72 29.78 22.48
C ARG A 61 -53.21 28.52 21.75
N PRO A 62 -52.81 28.24 20.50
CA PRO A 62 -53.00 26.92 19.89
C PRO A 62 -52.07 25.88 20.56
N ILE A 63 -52.49 24.62 20.57
CA ILE A 63 -51.72 23.51 21.14
C ILE A 63 -50.56 23.18 20.21
N LEU A 64 -49.33 23.55 20.59
CA LEU A 64 -48.15 23.21 19.82
C LEU A 64 -47.80 21.72 20.03
N ALA A 65 -48.01 20.90 19.01
CA ALA A 65 -47.65 19.48 19.05
C ALA A 65 -46.15 19.30 19.35
N GLY A 66 -45.84 18.49 20.36
CA GLY A 66 -44.48 18.35 20.88
C GLY A 66 -43.51 17.77 19.85
N ARG A 67 -42.67 18.62 19.24
CA ARG A 67 -41.51 18.17 18.46
C ARG A 67 -40.57 17.38 19.36
N ARG A 68 -40.57 16.05 19.21
CA ARG A 68 -39.51 15.19 19.78
C ARG A 68 -38.15 15.71 19.26
N PRO A 69 -37.13 15.87 20.11
CA PRO A 69 -35.82 16.29 19.65
C PRO A 69 -35.26 15.21 18.70
N ALA A 70 -34.84 15.63 17.50
CA ALA A 70 -34.22 14.72 16.55
C ALA A 70 -32.97 14.11 17.19
N ARG A 71 -32.84 12.77 17.17
CA ARG A 71 -31.60 12.10 17.56
C ARG A 71 -30.47 12.65 16.70
N ARG A 72 -29.50 13.35 17.30
CA ARG A 72 -28.23 13.66 16.65
C ARG A 72 -27.55 12.33 16.35
N THR A 73 -27.63 11.87 15.11
CA THR A 73 -26.80 10.80 14.59
C THR A 73 -25.36 11.30 14.63
N VAL A 74 -24.64 10.93 15.70
CA VAL A 74 -23.19 11.14 15.77
C VAL A 74 -22.61 10.36 14.61
N ALA A 75 -22.08 11.06 13.61
CA ALA A 75 -21.41 10.45 12.47
C ALA A 75 -20.29 9.56 13.02
N HIS A 76 -20.42 8.24 12.87
CA HIS A 76 -19.47 7.29 13.42
C HIS A 76 -18.18 7.37 12.59
N ARG A 77 -17.30 8.29 12.96
CA ARG A 77 -15.96 8.44 12.37
C ARG A 77 -15.27 7.09 12.53
N PRO A 78 -14.99 6.34 11.44
CA PRO A 78 -14.56 4.96 11.55
C PRO A 78 -13.27 4.90 12.37
N ARG A 79 -13.23 4.02 13.38
CA ARG A 79 -12.02 3.80 14.16
C ARG A 79 -10.92 3.36 13.19
N ARG A 80 -9.86 4.17 13.07
CA ARG A 80 -8.65 3.81 12.31
C ARG A 80 -8.02 2.62 13.03
N SER A 81 -7.62 1.58 12.28
CA SER A 81 -6.94 0.43 12.86
C SER A 81 -5.63 0.84 13.54
N ALA A 82 -5.35 0.22 14.68
CA ALA A 82 -4.05 0.35 15.36
C ALA A 82 -2.91 -0.31 14.56
N VAL A 83 -3.22 -1.28 13.69
CA VAL A 83 -2.27 -1.90 12.76
C VAL A 83 -2.80 -1.80 11.33
N LEU A 84 -2.02 -1.25 10.40
CA LEU A 84 -2.27 -1.31 8.95
C LEU A 84 -1.37 -2.38 8.33
N VAL A 85 -1.93 -3.37 7.64
CA VAL A 85 -1.17 -4.46 6.99
C VAL A 85 -1.15 -4.27 5.48
N LEU A 86 0.04 -4.26 4.88
CA LEU A 86 0.24 -4.11 3.44
C LEU A 86 0.51 -5.47 2.80
N LEU A 87 -0.46 -5.99 2.06
CA LEU A 87 -0.36 -7.27 1.36
C LEU A 87 0.07 -7.07 -0.10
N PRO A 88 0.91 -7.96 -0.65
CA PRO A 88 1.06 -8.07 -2.11
C PRO A 88 -0.20 -8.69 -2.71
N PRO A 89 -0.55 -8.38 -3.97
CA PRO A 89 -1.62 -9.09 -4.66
C PRO A 89 -1.15 -10.50 -5.03
N SER A 90 -2.10 -11.31 -5.50
CA SER A 90 -1.76 -12.54 -6.22
C SER A 90 -1.92 -12.39 -7.73
N GLU A 91 -1.14 -13.18 -8.47
CA GLU A 91 -1.37 -13.41 -9.90
C GLU A 91 -2.71 -14.13 -10.08
N GLY A 92 -2.93 -15.19 -9.28
CA GLY A 92 -4.19 -15.90 -9.17
C GLY A 92 -5.33 -15.00 -8.68
N LYS A 93 -6.44 -15.05 -9.40
CA LYS A 93 -7.67 -14.33 -9.06
C LYS A 93 -8.87 -15.21 -9.33
N ALA A 94 -9.94 -15.00 -8.57
CA ALA A 94 -11.24 -15.54 -8.89
C ALA A 94 -11.69 -15.08 -10.30
N SER A 95 -12.39 -15.97 -11.00
CA SER A 95 -13.12 -15.66 -12.22
C SER A 95 -14.57 -15.30 -11.89
N GLY A 96 -15.13 -14.37 -12.65
CA GLY A 96 -16.49 -13.86 -12.43
C GLY A 96 -16.59 -12.85 -11.29
N GLY A 97 -17.84 -12.50 -10.98
CA GLY A 97 -18.26 -11.49 -10.02
C GLY A 97 -19.77 -11.33 -10.09
N ALA A 98 -20.36 -10.68 -9.09
CA ALA A 98 -21.79 -10.40 -9.02
C ALA A 98 -22.10 -8.97 -8.54
N GLY A 99 -21.08 -8.20 -8.18
CA GLY A 99 -21.19 -6.76 -7.93
C GLY A 99 -21.36 -5.98 -9.24
N PRO A 100 -21.84 -4.74 -9.17
CA PRO A 100 -22.08 -3.88 -10.33
C PRO A 100 -20.78 -3.61 -11.09
N ALA A 101 -20.89 -3.20 -12.37
CA ALA A 101 -19.76 -2.66 -13.11
C ALA A 101 -19.21 -1.39 -12.45
N LEU A 102 -17.96 -1.04 -12.76
CA LEU A 102 -17.27 0.11 -12.18
C LEU A 102 -18.01 1.44 -12.44
N SER A 103 -18.19 2.24 -11.39
CA SER A 103 -18.72 3.60 -11.55
C SER A 103 -17.68 4.52 -12.22
N PRO A 104 -18.09 5.52 -13.03
CA PRO A 104 -17.15 6.30 -13.86
C PRO A 104 -16.04 7.02 -13.09
N GLY A 105 -16.33 7.56 -11.90
CA GLY A 105 -15.35 8.24 -11.02
C GLY A 105 -14.74 7.32 -9.95
N LEU A 106 -15.01 6.01 -10.00
CA LEU A 106 -14.53 4.99 -9.06
C LEU A 106 -14.91 5.29 -7.58
N GLU A 107 -16.03 5.97 -7.37
CA GLU A 107 -16.51 6.54 -6.11
C GLU A 107 -16.76 5.48 -5.01
N GLY A 108 -17.01 4.22 -5.40
CA GLY A 108 -17.14 3.09 -4.48
C GLY A 108 -15.82 2.51 -3.94
N LEU A 109 -14.66 2.93 -4.47
CA LEU A 109 -13.36 2.43 -4.02
C LEU A 109 -12.82 3.25 -2.83
N SER A 110 -12.32 2.56 -1.81
CA SER A 110 -11.57 3.18 -0.72
C SER A 110 -10.34 3.93 -1.24
N LEU A 111 -9.81 4.87 -0.44
CA LEU A 111 -8.66 5.73 -0.79
C LEU A 111 -8.94 6.61 -2.04
N PRO A 112 -9.98 7.47 -2.03
CA PRO A 112 -10.44 8.20 -3.22
C PRO A 112 -9.41 9.16 -3.82
N GLY A 113 -8.40 9.59 -3.05
CA GLY A 113 -7.26 10.36 -3.57
C GLY A 113 -6.40 9.59 -4.60
N LEU A 114 -6.63 8.28 -4.79
CA LEU A 114 -6.03 7.49 -5.86
C LEU A 114 -6.89 7.49 -7.16
N ASN A 115 -8.14 7.96 -7.14
CA ASN A 115 -9.09 7.70 -8.23
C ASN A 115 -8.68 8.31 -9.58
N GLU A 116 -8.08 9.50 -9.59
CA GLU A 116 -7.53 10.12 -10.81
C GLU A 116 -6.47 9.21 -11.44
N ALA A 117 -5.47 8.79 -10.65
CA ALA A 117 -4.40 7.90 -11.08
C ALA A 117 -4.90 6.49 -11.46
N ARG A 118 -5.91 5.96 -10.76
CA ARG A 118 -6.60 4.70 -11.12
C ARG A 118 -7.27 4.82 -12.47
N SER A 119 -7.98 5.91 -12.74
CA SER A 119 -8.58 6.16 -14.06
C SER A 119 -7.54 6.28 -15.16
N THR A 120 -6.41 6.97 -14.93
CA THR A 120 -5.31 7.02 -15.90
C THR A 120 -4.77 5.64 -16.27
N VAL A 121 -4.48 4.78 -15.27
CA VAL A 121 -3.95 3.42 -15.52
C VAL A 121 -5.03 2.50 -16.10
N LEU A 122 -6.31 2.71 -15.77
CA LEU A 122 -7.43 1.97 -16.33
C LEU A 122 -7.65 2.28 -17.82
N GLU A 123 -7.67 3.55 -18.23
CA GLU A 123 -7.79 3.91 -19.66
C GLU A 123 -6.59 3.42 -20.47
N GLU A 124 -5.37 3.57 -19.95
CA GLU A 124 -4.16 3.07 -20.61
C GLU A 124 -4.20 1.55 -20.78
N LEU A 125 -4.60 0.80 -19.74
CA LEU A 125 -4.70 -0.65 -19.80
C LEU A 125 -5.81 -1.14 -20.74
N VAL A 126 -6.99 -0.52 -20.68
CA VAL A 126 -8.13 -0.84 -21.56
C VAL A 126 -7.79 -0.50 -23.02
N GLY A 127 -7.21 0.68 -23.27
CA GLY A 127 -6.80 1.12 -24.61
C GLY A 127 -5.72 0.23 -25.21
N LEU A 128 -4.68 -0.12 -24.43
CA LEU A 128 -3.66 -1.09 -24.84
C LEU A 128 -4.28 -2.44 -25.22
N CYS A 129 -5.18 -2.98 -24.39
CA CYS A 129 -5.76 -4.31 -24.60
C CYS A 129 -6.89 -4.35 -25.64
N SER A 130 -7.47 -3.20 -26.00
CA SER A 130 -8.48 -3.07 -27.07
C SER A 130 -7.87 -2.86 -28.46
N GLY A 131 -6.55 -2.64 -28.54
CA GLY A 131 -5.80 -2.47 -29.78
C GLY A 131 -5.10 -3.75 -30.23
N ASP A 132 -3.78 -3.65 -30.44
CA ASP A 132 -2.92 -4.78 -30.80
C ASP A 132 -2.77 -5.76 -29.61
N GLY A 133 -3.39 -6.93 -29.74
CA GLY A 133 -3.43 -7.95 -28.69
C GLY A 133 -2.08 -8.63 -28.42
N ASP A 134 -1.18 -8.73 -29.40
CA ASP A 134 0.15 -9.32 -29.20
C ASP A 134 1.10 -8.31 -28.55
N LYS A 135 1.04 -7.04 -28.96
CA LYS A 135 1.71 -5.94 -28.26
C LYS A 135 1.22 -5.80 -26.81
N ALA A 136 -0.09 -5.93 -26.57
CA ALA A 136 -0.65 -5.94 -25.22
C ALA A 136 -0.14 -7.13 -24.40
N ARG A 137 -0.05 -8.32 -25.01
CA ARG A 137 0.51 -9.54 -24.41
C ARG A 137 1.99 -9.37 -24.05
N GLU A 138 2.80 -8.78 -24.94
CA GLU A 138 4.22 -8.46 -24.72
C GLU A 138 4.39 -7.46 -23.56
N VAL A 139 3.73 -6.30 -23.63
CA VAL A 139 3.83 -5.23 -22.63
C VAL A 139 3.42 -5.70 -21.23
N LEU A 140 2.42 -6.58 -21.14
CA LEU A 140 1.95 -7.15 -19.88
C LEU A 140 2.76 -8.35 -19.38
N GLY A 141 3.78 -8.80 -20.13
CA GLY A 141 4.65 -9.93 -19.77
C GLY A 141 3.92 -11.28 -19.78
N LEU A 142 2.93 -11.43 -20.66
CA LEU A 142 2.03 -12.59 -20.69
C LEU A 142 2.53 -13.68 -21.65
N SER A 143 2.50 -14.93 -21.18
CA SER A 143 2.69 -16.09 -22.05
C SER A 143 1.50 -16.27 -23.01
N GLU A 144 1.70 -17.02 -24.09
CA GLU A 144 0.66 -17.29 -25.09
C GLU A 144 -0.63 -17.87 -24.48
N GLY A 145 -0.50 -18.82 -23.55
CA GLY A 145 -1.62 -19.39 -22.80
C GLY A 145 -2.39 -18.40 -21.91
N LEU A 146 -1.85 -17.19 -21.70
CA LEU A 146 -2.51 -16.10 -20.97
C LEU A 146 -3.13 -15.04 -21.90
N ARG A 147 -3.20 -15.26 -23.22
CA ARG A 147 -3.80 -14.31 -24.18
C ARG A 147 -5.24 -13.89 -23.85
N GLY A 148 -6.03 -14.75 -23.19
CA GLY A 148 -7.37 -14.42 -22.72
C GLY A 148 -7.43 -13.29 -21.68
N GLU A 149 -6.33 -13.04 -20.96
CA GLU A 149 -6.22 -11.93 -20.01
C GLU A 149 -6.27 -10.56 -20.72
N VAL A 150 -5.87 -10.48 -21.99
CA VAL A 150 -5.93 -9.25 -22.80
C VAL A 150 -7.39 -8.89 -23.10
N ALA A 151 -8.18 -9.83 -23.62
CA ALA A 151 -9.61 -9.61 -23.87
C ALA A 151 -10.38 -9.28 -22.57
N LYS A 152 -10.01 -9.91 -21.45
CA LYS A 152 -10.54 -9.59 -20.11
C LYS A 152 -10.20 -8.16 -19.68
N ASN A 153 -8.95 -7.71 -19.93
CA ASN A 153 -8.52 -6.34 -19.63
C ASN A 153 -9.21 -5.29 -20.51
N ALA A 154 -9.50 -5.58 -21.78
CA ALA A 154 -10.28 -4.68 -22.65
C ALA A 154 -11.70 -4.46 -22.10
N GLY A 155 -12.33 -5.50 -21.55
CA GLY A 155 -13.70 -5.45 -21.02
C GLY A 155 -13.88 -4.80 -19.63
N LEU A 156 -12.81 -4.32 -18.96
CA LEU A 156 -12.84 -3.98 -17.52
C LEU A 156 -13.91 -2.97 -17.11
N ARG A 157 -14.30 -2.04 -18.00
CA ARG A 157 -15.33 -1.02 -17.70
C ARG A 157 -16.73 -1.61 -17.53
N GLY A 158 -17.06 -2.67 -18.26
CA GLY A 158 -18.35 -3.36 -18.18
C GLY A 158 -18.31 -4.68 -17.39
N ALA A 159 -17.13 -5.10 -16.92
CA ALA A 159 -16.95 -6.35 -16.21
C ALA A 159 -17.59 -6.31 -14.81
N PRO A 160 -18.23 -7.42 -14.36
CA PRO A 160 -18.80 -7.50 -13.02
C PRO A 160 -17.69 -7.49 -11.97
N THR A 161 -17.99 -6.92 -10.80
CA THR A 161 -17.03 -6.76 -9.70
C THR A 161 -17.17 -7.84 -8.63
N VAL A 162 -16.12 -7.95 -7.80
CA VAL A 162 -16.09 -8.77 -6.60
C VAL A 162 -15.21 -8.08 -5.55
N PRO A 163 -15.52 -8.15 -4.23
CA PRO A 163 -14.66 -7.57 -3.20
C PRO A 163 -13.23 -8.10 -3.25
N ALA A 164 -12.23 -7.23 -3.13
CA ALA A 164 -10.81 -7.58 -3.28
C ALA A 164 -10.34 -8.73 -2.37
N GLY A 165 -10.89 -8.88 -1.17
CA GLY A 165 -10.62 -9.99 -0.25
C GLY A 165 -11.16 -11.36 -0.69
N ARG A 166 -12.01 -11.39 -1.72
CA ARG A 166 -12.44 -12.58 -2.46
C ARG A 166 -11.82 -12.66 -3.86
N LEU A 167 -11.32 -11.55 -4.40
CA LEU A 167 -10.69 -11.51 -5.73
C LEU A 167 -9.37 -12.28 -5.76
N TYR A 168 -8.43 -12.01 -4.84
CA TYR A 168 -7.09 -12.58 -4.90
C TYR A 168 -7.04 -13.99 -4.30
N THR A 169 -6.43 -14.94 -5.00
CA THR A 169 -6.37 -16.36 -4.62
C THR A 169 -4.94 -16.91 -4.70
N GLY A 170 -4.65 -17.99 -4.00
CA GLY A 170 -3.35 -18.67 -4.04
C GLY A 170 -2.43 -18.34 -2.87
N VAL A 171 -1.91 -19.40 -2.23
CA VAL A 171 -0.83 -19.52 -1.22
C VAL A 171 -0.90 -18.55 -0.04
N LEU A 172 -0.72 -17.24 -0.26
CA LEU A 172 -0.86 -16.23 0.80
C LEU A 172 -2.34 -16.06 1.18
N TYR A 173 -3.22 -15.94 0.20
CA TYR A 173 -4.65 -15.71 0.42
C TYR A 173 -5.35 -16.96 0.96
N ASP A 174 -4.92 -18.13 0.50
CA ASP A 174 -5.41 -19.43 0.97
C ASP A 174 -5.01 -19.65 2.43
N ALA A 175 -3.75 -19.40 2.79
CA ALA A 175 -3.24 -19.52 4.16
C ALA A 175 -3.76 -18.43 5.11
N LEU A 176 -4.12 -17.26 4.59
CA LEU A 176 -4.82 -16.21 5.34
C LEU A 176 -6.29 -16.58 5.58
N GLY A 177 -6.94 -17.22 4.59
CA GLY A 177 -8.31 -17.72 4.71
C GLY A 177 -9.34 -16.64 5.00
N LEU A 178 -9.29 -15.50 4.29
CA LEU A 178 -10.17 -14.33 4.57
C LEU A 178 -11.66 -14.69 4.65
N GLY A 179 -12.13 -15.63 3.81
CA GLY A 179 -13.52 -16.09 3.80
C GLY A 179 -13.93 -16.94 5.01
N SER A 180 -13.00 -17.34 5.87
CA SER A 180 -13.23 -18.07 7.13
C SER A 180 -12.78 -17.28 8.36
N LEU A 181 -12.75 -15.94 8.25
CA LEU A 181 -12.71 -15.04 9.40
C LEU A 181 -14.13 -14.57 9.71
N ASP A 182 -14.47 -14.49 10.99
CA ASP A 182 -15.76 -14.04 11.50
C ASP A 182 -15.60 -12.95 12.58
N GLY A 183 -16.73 -12.41 13.05
CA GLY A 183 -16.83 -11.45 14.15
C GLY A 183 -15.75 -10.35 14.14
N ALA A 184 -15.07 -10.22 15.29
CA ALA A 184 -14.03 -9.22 15.48
C ALA A 184 -12.79 -9.41 14.58
N ALA A 185 -12.52 -10.63 14.10
CA ALA A 185 -11.39 -10.90 13.21
C ALA A 185 -11.69 -10.42 11.78
N ALA A 186 -12.89 -10.71 11.26
CA ALA A 186 -13.37 -10.18 9.98
C ALA A 186 -13.46 -8.65 9.98
N GLU A 187 -13.97 -8.07 11.06
CA GLU A 187 -14.00 -6.61 11.26
C GLU A 187 -12.61 -5.97 11.21
N ARG A 188 -11.63 -6.55 11.93
CA ARG A 188 -10.26 -6.05 11.91
C ARG A 188 -9.62 -6.27 10.53
N ALA A 189 -9.90 -7.37 9.84
CA ALA A 189 -9.44 -7.59 8.47
C ALA A 189 -9.94 -6.48 7.52
N ALA A 190 -11.22 -6.14 7.58
CA ALA A 190 -11.83 -5.09 6.75
C ALA A 190 -11.20 -3.70 6.98
N ARG A 191 -10.88 -3.35 8.24
CA ARG A 191 -10.29 -2.04 8.59
C ARG A 191 -8.76 -1.97 8.41
N SER A 192 -8.05 -3.08 8.64
CA SER A 192 -6.58 -3.11 8.73
C SER A 192 -5.87 -3.48 7.43
N LEU A 193 -6.47 -4.31 6.57
CA LEU A 193 -5.78 -4.80 5.38
C LEU A 193 -5.83 -3.80 4.22
N LEU A 194 -4.71 -3.68 3.50
CA LEU A 194 -4.62 -3.09 2.15
C LEU A 194 -3.86 -4.03 1.21
N VAL A 195 -4.43 -4.35 0.06
CA VAL A 195 -3.76 -5.10 -1.02
C VAL A 195 -3.20 -4.12 -2.05
N PHE A 196 -1.89 -4.16 -2.29
CA PHE A 196 -1.26 -3.36 -3.35
C PHE A 196 -1.57 -3.94 -4.73
N SER A 197 -1.65 -3.10 -5.76
CA SER A 197 -2.15 -3.47 -7.10
C SER A 197 -1.49 -2.64 -8.20
N GLY A 198 -1.13 -3.27 -9.33
CA GLY A 198 -0.60 -2.54 -10.49
C GLY A 198 -1.62 -1.62 -11.16
N LEU A 199 -2.90 -2.04 -11.20
CA LEU A 199 -4.01 -1.26 -11.79
C LEU A 199 -4.65 -0.29 -10.78
N TRP A 200 -4.80 -0.72 -9.53
CA TRP A 200 -5.61 0.00 -8.53
C TRP A 200 -4.78 0.78 -7.49
N GLY A 201 -3.45 0.65 -7.56
CA GLY A 201 -2.51 1.19 -6.57
C GLY A 201 -2.56 0.40 -5.25
N ALA A 202 -3.63 0.60 -4.49
CA ALA A 202 -3.95 -0.10 -3.25
C ALA A 202 -5.48 -0.21 -3.07
N LEU A 203 -5.94 -1.29 -2.44
CA LEU A 203 -7.37 -1.59 -2.21
C LEU A 203 -7.60 -2.08 -0.78
N ARG A 204 -8.72 -1.70 -0.15
CA ARG A 204 -9.28 -2.44 0.99
C ARG A 204 -9.79 -3.80 0.52
N VAL A 205 -9.82 -4.78 1.41
CA VAL A 205 -10.42 -6.11 1.11
C VAL A 205 -11.92 -6.06 0.83
N THR A 206 -12.58 -4.94 1.15
CA THR A 206 -13.99 -4.64 0.85
C THR A 206 -14.20 -3.94 -0.50
N ASP A 207 -13.16 -3.42 -1.16
CA ASP A 207 -13.31 -2.66 -2.41
C ASP A 207 -13.74 -3.60 -3.55
N GLU A 208 -14.82 -3.29 -4.25
CA GLU A 208 -15.33 -4.10 -5.36
C GLU A 208 -14.63 -3.75 -6.68
N VAL A 209 -13.93 -4.71 -7.26
CA VAL A 209 -13.15 -4.54 -8.50
C VAL A 209 -13.31 -5.76 -9.42
N PRO A 210 -13.21 -5.58 -10.75
CA PRO A 210 -13.27 -6.69 -11.70
C PRO A 210 -11.99 -7.53 -11.70
N SER A 211 -12.05 -8.76 -12.22
CA SER A 211 -10.87 -9.62 -12.39
C SER A 211 -9.99 -9.12 -13.54
N TYR A 212 -8.74 -8.74 -13.24
CA TYR A 212 -7.83 -8.01 -14.15
C TYR A 212 -6.41 -8.60 -14.14
N ARG A 213 -5.60 -8.28 -15.15
CA ARG A 213 -4.17 -8.63 -15.19
C ARG A 213 -3.28 -7.43 -15.47
N CYS A 214 -2.71 -6.87 -14.40
CA CYS A 214 -1.77 -5.76 -14.47
C CYS A 214 -0.71 -5.90 -13.36
N PRO A 215 0.46 -6.51 -13.64
CA PRO A 215 1.55 -6.63 -12.68
C PRO A 215 2.27 -5.30 -12.47
N MET A 216 2.65 -4.95 -11.23
CA MET A 216 3.31 -3.66 -10.91
C MET A 216 4.67 -3.45 -11.62
N GLY A 217 5.30 -4.52 -12.12
CA GLY A 217 6.58 -4.47 -12.82
C GLY A 217 6.52 -4.02 -14.28
N VAL A 218 5.33 -3.87 -14.89
CA VAL A 218 5.21 -3.52 -16.31
C VAL A 218 5.44 -2.03 -16.59
N LYS A 219 5.73 -1.71 -17.85
CA LYS A 219 5.81 -0.35 -18.39
C LYS A 219 4.73 -0.19 -19.45
N LEU A 220 3.62 0.47 -19.11
CA LEU A 220 2.60 0.80 -20.12
C LEU A 220 3.11 1.95 -21.02
N PRO A 221 2.70 2.03 -22.30
CA PRO A 221 3.14 3.07 -23.24
C PRO A 221 3.01 4.50 -22.72
N GLY A 222 1.84 4.91 -22.24
CA GLY A 222 1.54 6.27 -21.77
C GLY A 222 2.00 6.55 -20.34
N THR A 223 1.63 5.70 -19.36
CA THR A 223 1.96 5.94 -17.95
C THR A 223 3.41 5.58 -17.57
N GLY A 224 4.15 4.91 -18.45
CA GLY A 224 5.47 4.39 -18.15
C GLY A 224 5.46 3.26 -17.12
N ALA A 225 6.54 3.14 -16.34
CA ALA A 225 6.73 2.07 -15.38
C ALA A 225 5.80 2.24 -14.16
N LEU A 226 4.88 1.30 -13.94
CA LEU A 226 3.81 1.46 -12.94
C LEU A 226 4.35 1.62 -11.51
N GLY A 227 5.36 0.83 -11.13
CA GLY A 227 6.06 0.97 -9.85
C GLY A 227 6.88 2.27 -9.69
N ALA A 228 6.88 3.17 -10.67
CA ALA A 228 7.35 4.55 -10.57
C ALA A 228 6.19 5.55 -10.61
N PHE A 229 5.24 5.38 -11.55
CA PHE A 229 4.00 6.17 -11.65
C PHE A 229 3.25 6.25 -10.31
N TRP A 230 3.05 5.11 -9.64
CA TRP A 230 2.28 5.05 -8.39
C TRP A 230 2.89 5.79 -7.20
N ARG A 231 4.16 6.21 -7.24
CA ARG A 231 4.84 6.82 -6.08
C ARG A 231 4.18 8.11 -5.62
N GLY A 232 3.94 9.05 -6.54
CA GLY A 232 3.30 10.33 -6.22
C GLY A 232 1.91 10.16 -5.58
N PRO A 233 0.97 9.43 -6.24
CA PRO A 233 -0.35 9.14 -5.69
C PRO A 233 -0.32 8.34 -4.36
N MET A 234 0.67 7.47 -4.16
CA MET A 234 0.83 6.74 -2.91
C MET A 234 1.39 7.62 -1.79
N ASP A 235 2.40 8.44 -2.06
CA ASP A 235 3.05 9.29 -1.06
C ASP A 235 2.09 10.36 -0.52
N SER A 236 1.07 10.78 -1.28
CA SER A 236 0.02 11.68 -0.79
C SER A 236 -1.07 10.98 0.03
N VAL A 237 -1.43 9.73 -0.28
CA VAL A 237 -2.60 9.05 0.33
C VAL A 237 -2.23 8.08 1.46
N MET A 238 -1.13 7.34 1.32
CA MET A 238 -0.74 6.30 2.27
C MET A 238 -0.38 6.82 3.68
N PRO A 239 0.19 8.02 3.89
CA PRO A 239 0.40 8.55 5.23
C PRO A 239 -0.90 8.71 6.02
N GLU A 240 -1.99 9.17 5.40
CA GLU A 240 -3.30 9.24 6.07
C GLU A 240 -3.86 7.83 6.33
N ALA A 241 -3.79 6.94 5.33
CA ALA A 241 -4.26 5.56 5.46
C ALA A 241 -3.56 4.80 6.60
N ALA A 242 -2.29 5.11 6.85
CA ALA A 242 -1.48 4.57 7.94
C ALA A 242 -1.73 5.23 9.32
N GLY A 243 -2.48 6.33 9.40
CA GLY A 243 -2.87 6.98 10.66
C GLY A 243 -1.69 7.29 11.60
N SER A 244 -1.71 6.71 12.79
CA SER A 244 -0.65 6.82 13.81
C SER A 244 -0.14 5.48 14.36
N GLY A 245 -0.72 4.35 13.92
CA GLY A 245 -0.45 3.02 14.49
C GLY A 245 0.78 2.30 13.91
N LEU A 246 0.85 0.99 14.04
CA LEU A 246 1.87 0.18 13.35
C LEU A 246 1.55 0.02 11.86
N VAL A 247 2.59 0.00 11.01
CA VAL A 247 2.48 -0.47 9.62
C VAL A 247 3.23 -1.79 9.47
N LEU A 248 2.53 -2.85 9.11
CA LEU A 248 3.07 -4.18 8.86
C LEU A 248 3.21 -4.38 7.33
N ASP A 249 4.42 -4.19 6.80
CA ASP A 249 4.68 -4.31 5.36
C ASP A 249 5.07 -5.74 4.98
N LEU A 250 4.12 -6.47 4.40
CA LEU A 250 4.29 -7.85 3.93
C LEU A 250 4.50 -7.92 2.40
N ARG A 251 4.58 -6.79 1.69
CA ARG A 251 4.69 -6.74 0.23
C ARG A 251 5.96 -7.43 -0.29
N SER A 252 5.96 -7.77 -1.58
CA SER A 252 7.21 -8.12 -2.29
C SER A 252 7.86 -6.87 -2.86
N ALA A 253 9.16 -6.93 -3.17
CA ALA A 253 9.96 -5.78 -3.58
C ALA A 253 9.37 -4.99 -4.77
N ALA A 254 8.72 -5.67 -5.72
CA ALA A 254 8.05 -5.03 -6.87
C ALA A 254 6.90 -4.09 -6.45
N TYR A 255 6.15 -4.44 -5.40
CA TYR A 255 5.05 -3.61 -4.87
C TYR A 255 5.53 -2.61 -3.81
N ALA A 256 6.62 -2.91 -3.10
CA ALA A 256 7.32 -1.95 -2.24
C ALA A 256 8.02 -0.81 -3.03
N ALA A 257 8.24 -0.99 -4.35
CA ALA A 257 8.74 0.08 -5.21
C ALA A 257 7.71 1.21 -5.46
N ALA A 258 6.41 0.90 -5.35
CA ALA A 258 5.31 1.84 -5.59
C ALA A 258 5.01 2.75 -4.39
N TRP A 259 5.39 2.36 -3.16
CA TRP A 259 5.32 3.23 -1.99
C TRP A 259 6.37 2.86 -0.95
N LYS A 260 7.14 3.85 -0.48
CA LYS A 260 8.13 3.70 0.58
C LYS A 260 7.77 4.66 1.72
N PRO A 261 7.38 4.18 2.91
CA PRO A 261 7.07 5.08 4.02
C PRO A 261 8.28 5.95 4.38
N GLY A 262 8.01 7.23 4.65
CA GLY A 262 8.97 8.23 5.12
C GLY A 262 8.59 8.79 6.50
N GLY A 263 9.45 9.65 7.04
CA GLY A 263 9.20 10.35 8.32
C GLY A 263 8.86 9.40 9.48
N GLU A 264 7.88 9.80 10.28
CA GLU A 264 7.36 9.00 11.41
C GLU A 264 6.76 7.67 10.96
N VAL A 265 6.08 7.65 9.81
CA VAL A 265 5.46 6.43 9.25
C VAL A 265 6.52 5.35 9.04
N ALA A 266 7.71 5.73 8.58
CA ALA A 266 8.84 4.80 8.44
C ALA A 266 9.29 4.23 9.79
N GLY A 267 9.42 5.06 10.83
CA GLY A 267 9.84 4.63 12.16
C GLY A 267 8.90 3.60 12.80
N ARG A 268 7.58 3.74 12.52
CA ARG A 268 6.53 2.78 12.92
C ARG A 268 6.17 1.75 11.84
N THR A 269 7.03 1.53 10.84
CA THR A 269 6.88 0.43 9.87
C THR A 269 7.79 -0.74 10.21
N ALA A 270 7.23 -1.94 10.27
CA ALA A 270 7.95 -3.21 10.25
C ALA A 270 7.85 -3.85 8.86
N ALA A 271 8.98 -3.98 8.16
CA ALA A 271 9.01 -4.66 6.86
C ALA A 271 9.45 -6.12 7.03
N VAL A 272 8.53 -7.04 6.71
CA VAL A 272 8.70 -8.47 7.01
C VAL A 272 9.25 -9.24 5.83
N ARG A 273 10.33 -9.98 6.07
CA ARG A 273 10.84 -11.05 5.21
C ARG A 273 10.58 -12.39 5.90
N VAL A 274 10.52 -13.46 5.11
CA VAL A 274 10.47 -14.83 5.62
C VAL A 274 11.65 -15.57 5.03
N LEU A 275 12.49 -16.15 5.90
CA LEU A 275 13.70 -16.89 5.53
C LEU A 275 13.51 -18.35 5.93
N GLN A 276 13.70 -19.27 4.99
CA GLN A 276 13.83 -20.68 5.33
C GLN A 276 15.24 -20.94 5.87
N VAL A 277 15.31 -21.51 7.07
CA VAL A 277 16.54 -21.96 7.72
C VAL A 277 16.68 -23.45 7.45
N LYS A 278 17.83 -23.87 6.91
CA LYS A 278 18.20 -25.29 6.78
C LYS A 278 19.56 -25.51 7.42
N VAL A 279 19.68 -26.49 8.31
CA VAL A 279 20.99 -26.96 8.76
C VAL A 279 21.58 -27.82 7.64
N VAL A 280 22.75 -27.45 7.16
CA VAL A 280 23.49 -28.19 6.13
C VAL A 280 24.94 -28.24 6.58
N ASP A 281 25.50 -29.44 6.72
CA ASP A 281 26.86 -29.68 7.23
C ASP A 281 27.09 -29.11 8.64
N GLY A 282 26.03 -29.07 9.47
CA GLY A 282 26.04 -28.48 10.81
C GLY A 282 25.86 -26.95 10.86
N VAL A 283 25.74 -26.26 9.71
CA VAL A 283 25.65 -24.80 9.62
C VAL A 283 24.23 -24.36 9.24
N GLU A 284 23.66 -23.36 9.92
CA GLU A 284 22.42 -22.68 9.47
C GLU A 284 22.66 -21.96 8.12
N LYS A 285 22.14 -22.52 7.03
CA LYS A 285 22.04 -21.84 5.72
C LYS A 285 20.63 -21.24 5.60
N ARG A 286 20.55 -19.93 5.38
CA ARG A 286 19.29 -19.16 5.31
C ARG A 286 18.98 -18.78 3.86
N SER A 287 17.74 -18.95 3.41
CA SER A 287 17.35 -18.73 2.02
C SER A 287 15.92 -18.20 1.85
N VAL A 288 15.67 -17.39 0.82
CA VAL A 288 14.33 -16.85 0.52
C VAL A 288 13.62 -17.79 -0.45
N VAL A 289 12.80 -18.71 0.09
CA VAL A 289 11.97 -19.60 -0.73
C VAL A 289 10.56 -19.02 -0.86
N SER A 290 10.18 -18.70 -2.10
CA SER A 290 9.00 -17.86 -2.41
C SER A 290 7.65 -18.47 -2.02
N HIS A 291 7.53 -19.81 -2.00
CA HIS A 291 6.30 -20.50 -1.60
C HIS A 291 6.04 -20.36 -0.09
N PHE A 292 7.00 -20.77 0.75
CA PHE A 292 6.92 -20.63 2.20
C PHE A 292 6.80 -19.16 2.62
N ASN A 293 7.45 -18.23 1.92
CA ASN A 293 7.32 -16.79 2.19
C ASN A 293 5.88 -16.28 2.04
N LYS A 294 5.14 -16.74 1.01
CA LYS A 294 3.72 -16.43 0.82
C LYS A 294 2.84 -17.08 1.91
N ALA A 295 3.01 -18.39 2.13
CA ALA A 295 2.17 -19.14 3.08
C ALA A 295 2.32 -18.64 4.52
N THR A 296 3.57 -18.41 4.96
CA THR A 296 3.88 -17.89 6.30
C THR A 296 3.37 -16.45 6.48
N LYS A 297 3.44 -15.58 5.46
CA LYS A 297 2.80 -14.26 5.51
C LYS A 297 1.28 -14.32 5.60
N GLY A 298 0.66 -15.31 4.96
CA GLY A 298 -0.77 -15.59 5.08
C GLY A 298 -1.15 -15.98 6.51
N ARG A 299 -0.50 -17.01 7.06
CA ARG A 299 -0.70 -17.47 8.46
C ARG A 299 -0.45 -16.36 9.47
N LEU A 300 0.70 -15.67 9.40
CA LEU A 300 1.06 -14.58 10.30
C LEU A 300 0.00 -13.46 10.31
N THR A 301 -0.54 -13.12 9.13
CA THR A 301 -1.64 -12.14 9.03
C THR A 301 -2.93 -12.69 9.64
N ARG A 302 -3.23 -13.98 9.46
CA ARG A 302 -4.40 -14.64 10.06
C ARG A 302 -4.29 -14.66 11.58
N ASP A 303 -3.14 -15.04 12.13
CA ASP A 303 -2.96 -15.25 13.56
C ASP A 303 -3.02 -13.93 14.33
N LEU A 304 -2.44 -12.86 13.77
CA LEU A 304 -2.60 -11.48 14.27
C LEU A 304 -4.06 -11.00 14.15
N LEU A 305 -4.78 -11.39 13.09
CA LEU A 305 -6.21 -11.11 12.95
C LEU A 305 -7.09 -11.97 13.86
N VAL A 306 -6.68 -13.15 14.30
CA VAL A 306 -7.42 -13.98 15.27
C VAL A 306 -7.16 -13.49 16.69
N SER A 307 -5.90 -13.27 17.08
CA SER A 307 -5.51 -12.93 18.46
C SER A 307 -6.10 -11.62 18.99
N GLY A 308 -6.32 -10.64 18.10
CA GLY A 308 -6.80 -9.31 18.52
C GLY A 308 -5.71 -8.39 19.06
N ALA A 309 -4.44 -8.78 19.01
CA ALA A 309 -3.34 -7.92 19.39
C ALA A 309 -3.26 -6.66 18.50
N GLU A 310 -3.11 -5.50 19.13
CA GLU A 310 -2.96 -4.20 18.49
C GLU A 310 -1.62 -3.54 18.89
N PRO A 311 -0.46 -4.16 18.56
CA PRO A 311 0.87 -3.65 18.94
C PRO A 311 1.11 -2.23 18.40
N ALA A 312 1.54 -1.33 19.29
CA ALA A 312 1.70 0.09 19.00
C ALA A 312 2.92 0.40 18.10
N GLY A 313 3.88 -0.53 18.00
CA GLY A 313 5.06 -0.36 17.16
C GLY A 313 5.84 -1.65 16.87
N PRO A 314 6.93 -1.56 16.09
CA PRO A 314 7.69 -2.73 15.63
C PRO A 314 8.33 -3.59 16.74
N GLN A 315 8.59 -3.02 17.92
CA GLN A 315 9.08 -3.74 19.11
C GLN A 315 8.01 -4.72 19.62
N GLU A 316 6.84 -4.19 20.01
CA GLU A 316 5.69 -4.98 20.49
C GLU A 316 5.17 -5.98 19.44
N LEU A 317 5.36 -5.69 18.14
CA LEU A 317 5.07 -6.65 17.07
C LEU A 317 5.93 -7.91 17.18
N VAL A 318 7.23 -7.78 17.47
CA VAL A 318 8.13 -8.94 17.61
C VAL A 318 7.67 -9.80 18.77
N GLU A 319 7.46 -9.18 19.94
CA GLU A 319 6.96 -9.82 21.16
C GLU A 319 5.59 -10.50 20.91
N THR A 320 4.71 -9.86 20.15
CA THR A 320 3.42 -10.43 19.71
C THR A 320 3.60 -11.65 18.81
N LEU A 321 4.53 -11.61 17.85
CA LEU A 321 4.78 -12.70 16.91
C LEU A 321 5.46 -13.90 17.59
N GLU A 322 6.39 -13.65 18.50
CA GLU A 322 7.01 -14.68 19.35
C GLU A 322 5.97 -15.34 20.27
N GLY A 323 5.08 -14.55 20.87
CA GLY A 323 3.92 -15.06 21.62
C GLY A 323 2.90 -15.85 20.77
N LEU A 324 2.89 -15.65 19.45
CA LEU A 324 2.13 -16.45 18.47
C LEU A 324 2.94 -17.65 17.92
N GLY A 325 4.13 -17.94 18.46
CA GLY A 325 4.94 -19.10 18.11
C GLY A 325 5.87 -18.92 16.89
N TYR A 326 6.05 -17.69 16.38
CA TYR A 326 6.98 -17.41 15.28
C TYR A 326 8.40 -17.18 15.82
N ARG A 327 9.41 -17.87 15.26
CA ARG A 327 10.83 -17.49 15.47
C ARG A 327 11.11 -16.23 14.68
N VAL A 328 11.42 -15.12 15.35
CA VAL A 328 11.63 -13.81 14.72
C VAL A 328 13.05 -13.31 15.04
N GLU A 329 13.69 -12.67 14.06
CA GLU A 329 14.86 -11.83 14.27
C GLU A 329 14.56 -10.42 13.76
N ALA A 330 14.75 -9.40 14.59
CA ALA A 330 14.42 -8.01 14.25
C ALA A 330 15.67 -7.12 14.24
N SER A 331 15.63 -6.06 13.44
CA SER A 331 16.67 -5.04 13.39
C SER A 331 16.06 -3.65 13.28
N ALA A 332 16.27 -2.86 14.32
CA ALA A 332 15.95 -1.44 14.35
C ALA A 332 16.73 -0.68 13.27
N PRO A 333 16.16 0.38 12.68
CA PRO A 333 16.79 1.14 11.61
C PRO A 333 18.00 1.93 12.12
N GLN A 334 19.18 1.71 11.51
CA GLN A 334 20.42 2.46 11.82
C GLN A 334 20.35 3.97 11.57
N ARG A 335 19.27 4.47 10.93
CA ARG A 335 19.01 5.89 10.65
C ARG A 335 17.52 6.16 10.73
N ALA A 336 17.14 7.29 11.31
CA ALA A 336 15.74 7.74 11.35
C ALA A 336 15.12 7.82 9.95
N GLY A 337 13.79 7.68 9.86
CA GLY A 337 13.08 7.70 8.57
C GLY A 337 13.25 6.41 7.74
N ARG A 338 13.51 5.26 8.38
CA ARG A 338 13.55 3.94 7.74
C ARG A 338 12.71 2.92 8.51
N PRO A 339 12.05 1.96 7.82
CA PRO A 339 11.42 0.80 8.46
C PRO A 339 12.41 -0.06 9.24
N TRP A 340 11.90 -0.71 10.29
CA TRP A 340 12.53 -1.89 10.87
C TRP A 340 12.57 -3.02 9.84
N GLN A 341 13.59 -3.88 9.92
CA GLN A 341 13.57 -5.18 9.25
C GLN A 341 13.16 -6.25 10.26
N VAL A 342 12.26 -7.14 9.84
CA VAL A 342 11.77 -8.25 10.66
C VAL A 342 11.86 -9.52 9.83
N ASP A 343 12.73 -10.44 10.21
CA ASP A 343 12.96 -11.72 9.54
C ASP A 343 12.26 -12.83 10.33
N VAL A 344 11.16 -13.35 9.77
CA VAL A 344 10.50 -14.54 10.29
C VAL A 344 11.24 -15.78 9.79
N LEU A 345 11.74 -16.60 10.70
CA LEU A 345 12.51 -17.79 10.41
C LEU A 345 11.61 -19.02 10.41
N VAL A 346 11.69 -19.83 9.35
CA VAL A 346 10.95 -21.10 9.25
C VAL A 346 11.91 -22.26 9.00
N THR A 347 11.80 -23.30 9.84
CA THR A 347 12.58 -24.54 9.76
C THR A 347 11.90 -25.56 8.86
N ASP A 348 10.62 -25.81 9.13
CA ASP A 348 9.92 -27.00 8.63
C ASP A 348 9.20 -26.78 7.30
N VAL A 349 9.01 -27.91 6.60
CA VAL A 349 8.20 -28.00 5.40
C VAL A 349 6.86 -28.61 5.77
N HIS A 350 5.82 -27.79 5.66
CA HIS A 350 4.40 -28.17 5.67
C HIS A 350 3.78 -27.60 4.39
#